data_AF-A0A535JVC7-F1
#
_entry.id   AF-A0A535JVC7-F1
#
_cell.length_a   1.000
_cell.length_b   1.000
_cell.length_c   1.000
_cell.angle_alpha   90.00
_cell.angle_beta   90.00
_cell.angle_gamma   90.00
#
_symmetry.space_group_name_H-M   'P 1'
#
loop_
_entity.id
_entity.type
_entity.pdbx_description
1 polymer ?
#
loop_
_entity_poly.entity_id
_entity_poly.type
_entity_poly.pdbx_seq_one_letter_code
_entity_poly.pdbx_strand_id
1 'polypeptide(L)'
;MGRRGGQGRHLRPQGESRGPDGRRDEGVRGRGDQEDAQLVPTVDPNNPKRFLYTTQTRGEFQFGFSRAVRHGPVVRVAGTAGIGPDGEVVSDDVIEQMRAAIVRMKGALEDLGCTLGDVIMTRVYVQNPADLTNVAVVHGEVFRDIRPAMTIVKVDFIDPKILVEIECEAVYGGADEKKP
;
A
#
# COMPACT_ATOMS: atom_id res chain seq x y z
N MET A 1 -40.38 -18.21 62.83
CA MET A 1 -39.55 -19.38 63.21
C MET A 1 -39.40 -20.23 61.94
N GLY A 2 -38.27 -20.43 61.28
CA GLY A 2 -36.88 -20.04 61.47
C GLY A 2 -36.00 -21.04 60.72
N ARG A 3 -35.15 -20.54 59.79
CA ARG A 3 -33.80 -21.05 59.38
C ARG A 3 -33.76 -22.39 58.60
N ARG A 4 -32.87 -22.66 57.63
CA ARG A 4 -31.73 -22.04 56.89
C ARG A 4 -31.53 -23.02 55.69
N GLY A 5 -31.34 -22.63 54.43
CA GLY A 5 -30.31 -21.72 53.92
C GLY A 5 -29.03 -22.50 53.62
N GLY A 6 -29.01 -23.29 52.54
CA GLY A 6 -27.93 -24.19 52.17
C GLY A 6 -26.96 -23.60 51.13
N GLN A 7 -25.68 -23.88 51.40
CA GLN A 7 -24.54 -24.02 50.49
C GLN A 7 -24.01 -22.77 49.76
N GLY A 8 -22.77 -22.42 50.13
CA GLY A 8 -21.96 -21.44 49.41
C GLY A 8 -21.28 -22.03 48.18
N ARG A 9 -20.75 -21.12 47.35
CA ARG A 9 -19.48 -21.28 46.63
C ARG A 9 -19.08 -19.93 46.03
N HIS A 10 -17.82 -19.58 46.26
CA HIS A 10 -17.08 -18.45 45.69
C HIS A 10 -17.29 -18.33 44.17
N LEU A 11 -17.67 -17.14 43.71
CA LEU A 11 -17.54 -16.73 42.33
C LEU A 11 -16.08 -16.36 42.05
N ARG A 12 -15.40 -17.17 41.23
CA ARG A 12 -14.21 -16.73 40.48
C ARG A 12 -14.68 -16.18 39.13
N PRO A 13 -14.13 -15.07 38.61
CA PRO A 13 -14.41 -14.63 37.25
C PRO A 13 -13.77 -15.59 36.24
N GLN A 14 -14.53 -15.94 35.20
CA GLN A 14 -14.07 -16.78 34.10
C GLN A 14 -13.04 -16.04 33.25
N GLY A 15 -11.96 -16.74 32.91
CA GLY A 15 -10.78 -16.23 32.25
C GLY A 15 -10.90 -16.12 30.74
N GLU A 16 -10.03 -15.26 30.22
CA GLU A 16 -9.68 -15.06 28.83
C GLU A 16 -9.32 -16.38 28.12
N SER A 17 -9.94 -16.63 26.97
CA SER A 17 -9.62 -17.77 26.11
C SER A 17 -8.23 -17.60 25.48
N ARG A 18 -7.28 -18.45 25.88
CA ARG A 18 -5.93 -18.53 25.30
C ARG A 18 -5.94 -19.37 24.03
N GLY A 19 -5.33 -18.86 22.96
CA GLY A 19 -4.99 -19.66 21.78
C GLY A 19 -3.95 -20.75 22.11
N PRO A 20 -3.80 -21.77 21.25
CA PRO A 20 -3.13 -23.04 21.56
C PRO A 20 -1.65 -22.94 21.90
N ASP A 21 -0.99 -21.80 21.65
CA ASP A 21 0.46 -21.65 21.78
C ASP A 21 0.92 -20.63 22.83
N GLY A 22 0.01 -20.07 23.65
CA GLY A 22 0.35 -19.30 24.85
C GLY A 22 1.21 -18.04 24.68
N ARG A 23 1.59 -17.66 23.46
CA ARG A 23 2.33 -16.44 23.17
C ARG A 23 1.34 -15.28 23.04
N ARG A 24 1.54 -14.25 23.87
CA ARG A 24 0.95 -12.94 23.64
C ARG A 24 1.56 -12.41 22.34
N ASP A 25 0.74 -11.90 21.44
CA ASP A 25 1.21 -11.10 20.33
C ASP A 25 1.69 -9.76 20.93
N GLU A 26 2.91 -9.79 21.47
CA GLU A 26 3.61 -8.60 21.91
C GLU A 26 3.94 -7.81 20.66
N GLY A 27 3.03 -6.92 20.28
CA GLY A 27 3.28 -5.91 19.28
C GLY A 27 4.64 -5.29 19.55
N VAL A 28 5.58 -5.52 18.64
CA VAL A 28 6.91 -4.94 18.65
C VAL A 28 6.72 -3.43 18.49
N ARG A 29 6.57 -2.72 19.61
CA ARG A 29 6.78 -1.28 19.69
C ARG A 29 8.25 -1.07 19.97
N GLY A 30 9.04 -1.04 18.91
CA GLY A 30 10.43 -0.63 18.97
C GLY A 30 10.50 0.89 19.09
N ARG A 31 11.19 1.40 20.11
CA ARG A 31 11.50 2.84 20.24
C ARG A 31 12.51 3.34 19.19
N GLY A 32 12.77 2.59 18.11
CA GLY A 32 13.74 2.92 17.06
C GLY A 32 13.12 3.28 15.70
N ASP A 33 11.79 3.21 15.58
CA ASP A 33 11.10 3.21 14.29
C ASP A 33 11.19 4.54 13.49
N GLN A 34 11.57 5.65 14.15
CA GLN A 34 11.78 6.95 13.49
C GLN A 34 13.23 7.21 13.06
N GLU A 35 14.22 6.55 13.67
CA GLU A 35 15.64 6.73 13.32
C GLU A 35 16.04 5.93 12.06
N ASP A 36 15.43 4.76 11.83
CA ASP A 36 15.70 3.94 10.64
C ASP A 36 15.08 4.50 9.34
N ALA A 37 14.09 5.40 9.45
CA ALA A 37 13.46 6.04 8.29
C ALA A 37 14.42 6.96 7.51
N GLN A 38 15.53 7.40 8.13
CA GLN A 38 16.48 8.37 7.58
C GLN A 38 17.59 7.78 6.68
N LEU A 39 17.59 6.49 6.35
CA LEU A 39 18.71 5.88 5.61
C LEU A 39 18.32 5.06 4.38
N VAL A 40 17.16 5.28 3.76
CA VAL A 40 16.91 4.67 2.44
C VAL A 40 17.68 5.45 1.37
N PRO A 41 18.66 4.84 0.69
CA PRO A 41 19.40 5.53 -0.35
C PRO A 41 18.45 5.93 -1.48
N THR A 42 18.52 7.18 -1.94
CA THR A 42 17.80 7.64 -3.15
C THR A 42 18.44 7.13 -4.44
N VAL A 43 19.65 6.58 -4.32
CA VAL A 43 20.41 5.90 -5.36
C VAL A 43 20.92 4.60 -4.78
N ASP A 44 20.80 3.51 -5.53
CA ASP A 44 21.31 2.21 -5.11
C ASP A 44 22.82 2.29 -4.83
N PRO A 45 23.26 1.96 -3.60
CA PRO A 45 24.67 2.07 -3.22
C PRO A 45 25.59 1.14 -4.02
N ASN A 46 25.05 0.09 -4.63
CA ASN A 46 25.78 -0.86 -5.46
C ASN A 46 25.62 -0.56 -6.97
N ASN A 47 24.72 0.34 -7.35
CA ASN A 47 24.47 0.70 -8.75
C ASN A 47 24.03 2.17 -8.89
N PRO A 48 24.95 3.12 -9.14
CA PRO A 48 24.63 4.54 -9.18
C PRO A 48 23.71 4.96 -10.34
N LYS A 49 23.38 4.05 -11.27
CA LYS A 49 22.42 4.28 -12.36
C LYS A 49 21.00 3.81 -11.99
N ARG A 50 20.79 3.36 -10.76
CA ARG A 50 19.50 2.90 -10.24
C ARG A 50 19.05 3.84 -9.13
N PHE A 51 17.95 4.54 -9.38
CA PHE A 51 17.37 5.52 -8.46
C PHE A 51 16.18 4.88 -7.75
N LEU A 52 16.03 5.19 -6.46
CA LEU A 52 15.04 4.61 -5.59
C LEU A 52 14.20 5.72 -4.98
N TYR A 53 12.89 5.50 -4.95
CA TYR A 53 11.98 6.31 -4.18
C TYR A 53 11.29 5.44 -3.13
N THR A 54 11.28 5.92 -1.90
CA THR A 54 10.60 5.27 -0.78
C THR A 54 9.58 6.20 -0.18
N THR A 55 8.48 5.62 0.30
CA THR A 55 7.53 6.35 1.14
C THR A 55 7.75 6.11 2.63
N GLN A 56 8.89 5.48 2.98
CA GLN A 56 9.35 5.21 4.33
C GLN A 56 8.32 4.44 5.19
N THR A 57 7.49 3.62 4.54
CA THR A 57 6.54 2.78 5.26
C THR A 57 7.24 1.56 5.83
N ARG A 58 6.76 1.07 6.98
CA ARG A 58 7.29 -0.13 7.64
C ARG A 58 7.42 -1.32 6.68
N GLY A 59 6.46 -1.52 5.80
CA GLY A 59 6.47 -2.61 4.81
C GLY A 59 7.64 -2.51 3.83
N GLU A 60 7.99 -1.31 3.36
CA GLU A 60 9.13 -1.11 2.43
C GLU A 60 10.45 -1.56 3.05
N PHE A 61 10.68 -1.23 4.33
CA PHE A 61 11.85 -1.66 5.08
C PHE A 61 11.84 -3.17 5.39
N GLN A 62 10.74 -3.68 5.92
CA GLN A 62 10.67 -5.07 6.39
C GLN A 62 10.68 -6.08 5.24
N PHE A 63 10.06 -5.76 4.11
CA PHE A 63 9.95 -6.67 2.97
C PHE A 63 11.01 -6.43 1.89
N GLY A 64 11.74 -5.32 1.96
CA GLY A 64 12.87 -5.05 1.07
C GLY A 64 12.46 -4.58 -0.32
N PHE A 65 11.56 -3.60 -0.40
CA PHE A 65 11.19 -2.96 -1.68
C PHE A 65 11.18 -1.44 -1.58
N SER A 66 11.36 -0.77 -2.72
CA SER A 66 11.16 0.68 -2.86
C SER A 66 9.78 0.94 -3.44
N ARG A 67 9.10 2.01 -3.02
CA ARG A 67 7.82 2.44 -3.64
C ARG A 67 7.95 2.58 -5.15
N ALA A 68 9.06 3.15 -5.62
CA ALA A 68 9.38 3.16 -7.04
C ALA A 68 10.88 3.02 -7.29
N VAL A 69 11.22 2.52 -8.48
CA VAL A 69 12.59 2.34 -8.93
C VAL A 69 12.70 2.87 -10.36
N ARG A 70 13.76 3.62 -10.63
CA ARG A 70 14.17 3.99 -11.98
C ARG A 70 15.51 3.36 -12.32
N HIS A 71 15.60 2.71 -13.47
CA HIS A 71 16.87 2.20 -14.01
C HIS A 71 16.94 2.47 -15.52
N GLY A 72 17.84 3.36 -15.93
CA GLY A 72 17.80 3.91 -17.28
C GLY A 72 16.47 4.64 -17.51
N PRO A 73 15.78 4.41 -18.64
CA PRO A 73 14.48 5.03 -18.91
C PRO A 73 13.32 4.31 -18.22
N VAL A 74 13.50 3.10 -17.68
CA VAL A 74 12.37 2.35 -17.12
C VAL A 74 12.10 2.81 -15.69
N VAL A 75 10.85 3.17 -15.42
CA VAL A 75 10.33 3.48 -14.08
C VAL A 75 9.23 2.49 -13.73
N ARG A 76 9.33 1.89 -12.55
CA ARG A 76 8.28 1.02 -12.02
C ARG A 76 7.84 1.50 -10.65
N VAL A 77 6.54 1.61 -10.47
CA VAL A 77 5.90 1.88 -9.18
C VAL A 77 5.31 0.56 -8.68
N ALA A 78 5.63 0.20 -7.44
CA ALA A 78 5.11 -1.00 -6.79
C ALA A 78 3.58 -0.91 -6.59
N GLY A 79 2.95 -2.07 -6.33
CA GLY A 79 1.55 -2.14 -5.89
C GLY A 79 1.28 -1.14 -4.78
N THR A 80 0.30 -0.27 -5.02
CA THR A 80 -0.01 0.87 -4.17
C THR A 80 -1.49 0.85 -3.83
N ALA A 81 -1.78 0.64 -2.55
CA ALA A 81 -3.11 0.76 -1.96
C ALA A 81 -3.38 2.19 -1.47
N GLY A 82 -4.66 2.49 -1.20
CA GLY A 82 -5.08 3.71 -0.53
C GLY A 82 -4.75 3.67 0.96
N ILE A 83 -3.46 3.78 1.30
CA ILE A 83 -2.95 3.75 2.68
C ILE A 83 -2.47 5.16 3.08
N GLY A 84 -2.93 5.60 4.25
CA GLY A 84 -2.58 6.88 4.87
C GLY A 84 -1.15 6.92 5.44
N PRO A 85 -0.68 8.09 5.91
CA PRO A 85 0.63 8.22 6.55
C PRO A 85 0.78 7.41 7.84
N ASP A 86 -0.34 7.08 8.50
CA ASP A 86 -0.42 6.24 9.68
C ASP A 86 -0.29 4.73 9.38
N GLY A 87 -0.27 4.35 8.10
CA GLY A 87 -0.17 2.97 7.67
C GLY A 87 -1.51 2.23 7.60
N GLU A 88 -2.63 2.91 7.85
CA GLU A 88 -3.97 2.33 7.75
C GLU A 88 -4.63 2.66 6.40
N VAL A 89 -5.64 1.88 6.00
CA VAL A 89 -6.46 2.23 4.83
C VAL A 89 -7.17 3.56 5.06
N VAL A 90 -7.22 4.40 4.02
CA VAL A 90 -7.79 5.75 4.14
C VAL A 90 -9.31 5.77 4.28
N SER A 91 -9.98 4.69 3.87
CA SER A 91 -11.44 4.59 3.79
C SER A 91 -11.89 3.14 3.63
N ASP A 92 -13.16 2.86 3.93
CA ASP A 92 -13.87 1.63 3.55
C ASP A 92 -14.55 1.72 2.17
N ASP A 93 -14.47 2.88 1.51
CA ASP A 93 -14.91 3.08 0.12
C ASP A 93 -13.77 2.85 -0.89
N VAL A 94 -14.03 1.98 -1.87
CA VAL A 94 -13.09 1.64 -2.95
C VAL A 94 -12.74 2.84 -3.83
N ILE A 95 -13.67 3.80 -4.01
CA ILE A 95 -13.42 5.01 -4.80
C ILE A 95 -12.37 5.87 -4.10
N GLU A 96 -12.54 6.09 -2.79
CA GLU A 96 -11.59 6.87 -1.99
C GLU A 96 -10.23 6.18 -1.89
N GLN A 97 -10.20 4.85 -1.71
CA GLN A 97 -8.95 4.08 -1.75
C GLN A 97 -8.22 4.21 -3.10
N MET A 98 -8.93 4.08 -4.23
CA MET A 98 -8.34 4.20 -5.56
C MET A 98 -7.76 5.60 -5.81
N ARG A 99 -8.48 6.65 -5.39
CA ARG A 99 -7.99 8.04 -5.50
C ARG A 99 -6.71 8.25 -4.71
N ALA A 100 -6.68 7.80 -3.45
CA ALA A 100 -5.48 7.90 -2.61
C ALA A 100 -4.31 7.11 -3.19
N ALA A 101 -4.57 5.91 -3.71
CA ALA A 101 -3.57 5.09 -4.37
C ALA A 101 -2.95 5.78 -5.59
N ILE A 102 -3.78 6.39 -6.46
CA ILE A 102 -3.29 7.16 -7.63
C ILE A 102 -2.47 8.37 -7.19
N VAL A 103 -2.90 9.11 -6.16
CA VAL A 103 -2.14 10.26 -5.63
C VAL A 103 -0.74 9.82 -5.18
N ARG A 104 -0.66 8.70 -4.46
CA ARG A 104 0.62 8.15 -3.98
C ARG A 104 1.50 7.65 -5.13
N MET A 105 0.92 6.96 -6.10
CA MET A 105 1.61 6.52 -7.32
C MET A 105 2.16 7.71 -8.11
N LYS A 106 1.37 8.78 -8.26
CA LYS A 106 1.78 10.02 -8.92
C LYS A 106 2.99 10.66 -8.22
N GLY A 107 2.96 10.79 -6.89
CA GLY A 107 4.09 11.32 -6.13
C GLY A 107 5.37 10.51 -6.35
N ALA A 108 5.25 9.17 -6.39
CA ALA A 108 6.40 8.30 -6.66
C ALA A 108 6.99 8.46 -8.07
N LEU A 109 6.16 8.72 -9.08
CA LEU A 109 6.61 9.05 -10.43
C LEU A 109 7.34 10.40 -10.46
N GLU A 110 6.77 11.42 -9.83
CA GLU A 110 7.30 12.78 -9.80
C GLU A 110 8.68 12.85 -9.13
N ASP A 111 8.87 12.12 -8.02
CA ASP A 111 10.17 11.99 -7.35
C ASP A 111 11.27 11.37 -8.25
N LEU A 112 10.86 10.56 -9.24
CA LEU A 112 11.77 9.96 -10.22
C LEU A 112 11.81 10.74 -11.55
N GLY A 113 11.24 11.94 -11.57
CA GLY A 113 11.25 12.85 -12.72
C GLY A 113 10.27 12.49 -13.83
N CYS A 114 9.29 11.63 -13.56
CA CYS A 114 8.21 11.30 -14.50
C CYS A 114 6.92 12.04 -14.15
N THR A 115 6.02 12.07 -15.12
CA THR A 115 4.64 12.53 -15.01
C THR A 115 3.69 11.37 -15.26
N LEU A 116 2.39 11.58 -15.05
CA LEU A 116 1.37 10.60 -15.45
C LEU A 116 1.37 10.33 -16.96
N GLY A 117 1.79 11.29 -17.79
CA GLY A 117 1.87 11.14 -19.24
C GLY A 117 2.96 10.17 -19.69
N ASP A 118 3.93 9.88 -18.83
CA ASP A 118 5.00 8.91 -19.10
C ASP A 118 4.57 7.47 -18.80
N VAL A 119 3.39 7.28 -18.18
CA VAL A 119 2.85 5.95 -17.85
C VAL A 119 2.41 5.24 -19.12
N ILE A 120 3.03 4.09 -19.38
CA ILE A 120 2.73 3.25 -20.54
C ILE A 120 1.83 2.07 -20.19
N MET A 121 1.80 1.66 -18.91
CA MET A 121 0.97 0.56 -18.45
C MET A 121 0.54 0.75 -17.00
N THR A 122 -0.72 0.43 -16.72
CA THR A 122 -1.25 0.28 -15.36
C THR A 122 -1.79 -1.13 -15.15
N ARG A 123 -1.57 -1.72 -13.98
CA ARG A 123 -2.32 -2.90 -13.53
C ARG A 123 -3.08 -2.54 -12.26
N VAL A 124 -4.35 -2.92 -12.24
CA VAL A 124 -5.26 -2.65 -11.13
C VAL A 124 -5.76 -3.98 -10.58
N TYR A 125 -5.61 -4.16 -9.28
CA TYR A 125 -6.06 -5.33 -8.55
C TYR A 125 -7.29 -4.93 -7.74
N VAL A 126 -8.38 -5.69 -7.84
CA VAL A 126 -9.63 -5.41 -7.11
C VAL A 126 -10.04 -6.62 -6.27
N GLN A 127 -10.55 -6.37 -5.06
CA GLN A 127 -11.05 -7.42 -4.17
C GLN A 127 -12.39 -7.99 -4.67
N ASN A 128 -13.34 -7.10 -4.98
CA ASN A 128 -14.68 -7.47 -5.41
C ASN A 128 -14.92 -7.09 -6.88
N PRO A 129 -15.41 -8.02 -7.73
CA PRO A 129 -15.77 -7.70 -9.12
C PRO A 129 -16.84 -6.61 -9.26
N ALA A 130 -17.70 -6.45 -8.25
CA ALA A 130 -18.76 -5.43 -8.25
C ALA A 130 -18.20 -3.99 -8.27
N ASP A 131 -16.97 -3.80 -7.78
CA ASP A 131 -16.32 -2.49 -7.70
C ASP A 131 -15.62 -2.08 -9.00
N LEU A 132 -15.54 -2.99 -9.99
CA LEU A 132 -14.79 -2.80 -11.24
C LEU A 132 -15.16 -1.49 -11.93
N THR A 133 -16.45 -1.21 -12.10
CA THR A 133 -16.92 0.01 -12.79
C THR A 133 -16.49 1.26 -12.05
N ASN A 134 -16.63 1.29 -10.73
CA ASN A 134 -16.24 2.44 -9.90
C ASN A 134 -14.73 2.70 -10.00
N VAL A 135 -13.93 1.66 -9.86
CA VAL A 135 -12.47 1.72 -9.99
C VAL A 135 -12.03 2.17 -11.39
N ALA A 136 -12.66 1.62 -12.44
CA ALA A 136 -12.36 1.98 -13.82
C ALA A 136 -12.73 3.44 -14.15
N VAL A 137 -13.81 3.96 -13.56
CA VAL A 137 -14.18 5.38 -13.70
C VAL A 137 -13.13 6.28 -13.06
N VAL A 138 -12.71 5.99 -11.82
CA VAL A 138 -11.65 6.76 -11.12
C VAL A 138 -10.32 6.71 -11.90
N HIS A 139 -9.94 5.55 -12.44
CA HIS A 139 -8.78 5.46 -13.33
C HIS A 139 -8.95 6.34 -14.58
N GLY A 140 -10.13 6.29 -15.20
CA GLY A 140 -10.46 7.08 -16.38
C GLY A 140 -10.43 8.59 -16.15
N GLU A 141 -10.76 9.08 -14.96
CA GLU A 141 -10.63 10.52 -14.63
C GLU A 141 -9.20 11.03 -14.77
N VAL A 142 -8.20 10.14 -14.63
CA VAL A 142 -6.78 10.48 -14.69
C VAL A 142 -6.17 10.12 -16.04
N PHE A 143 -6.53 8.96 -16.60
CA PHE A 143 -5.83 8.37 -17.73
C PHE A 143 -6.60 8.41 -19.05
N ARG A 144 -7.81 8.99 -19.12
CA ARG A 144 -8.64 8.95 -20.35
C ARG A 144 -7.97 9.58 -21.58
N ASP A 145 -7.15 10.62 -21.38
CA ASP A 145 -6.41 11.26 -22.48
C ASP A 145 -5.01 10.67 -22.67
N ILE A 146 -4.44 10.04 -21.65
CA ILE A 146 -3.10 9.41 -21.67
C ILE A 146 -3.15 8.02 -22.32
N ARG A 147 -4.20 7.25 -22.00
CA ARG A 147 -4.51 5.92 -22.56
C ARG A 147 -3.37 4.89 -22.45
N PRO A 148 -2.84 4.62 -21.25
CA PRO A 148 -1.87 3.55 -21.07
C PRO A 148 -2.50 2.18 -21.37
N ALA A 149 -1.67 1.19 -21.66
CA ALA A 149 -2.11 -0.20 -21.59
C ALA A 149 -2.67 -0.49 -20.19
N MET A 150 -3.72 -1.29 -20.11
CA MET A 150 -4.42 -1.53 -18.84
C MET A 150 -4.72 -3.02 -18.65
N THR A 151 -4.59 -3.46 -17.41
CA THR A 151 -5.10 -4.77 -16.95
C THR A 151 -5.82 -4.57 -15.63
N ILE A 152 -7.00 -5.17 -15.48
CA ILE A 152 -7.72 -5.25 -14.21
C ILE A 152 -7.91 -6.73 -13.88
N VAL A 153 -7.58 -7.13 -12.65
CA VAL A 153 -7.76 -8.51 -12.18
C VAL A 153 -8.40 -8.53 -10.81
N LYS A 154 -9.25 -9.55 -10.57
CA LYS A 154 -9.75 -9.85 -9.24
C LYS A 154 -8.68 -10.62 -8.45
N VAL A 155 -8.42 -10.21 -7.22
CA VAL A 155 -7.50 -10.90 -6.29
C VAL A 155 -8.14 -11.07 -4.91
N ASP A 156 -7.45 -11.79 -4.03
CA ASP A 156 -7.71 -11.75 -2.59
C ASP A 156 -6.51 -11.10 -1.91
N PHE A 157 -6.70 -9.95 -1.26
CA PHE A 157 -5.63 -9.23 -0.57
C PHE A 157 -5.30 -9.89 0.77
N ILE A 158 -4.04 -9.72 1.20
CA ILE A 158 -3.56 -10.19 2.51
C ILE A 158 -4.25 -9.39 3.63
N ASP A 159 -4.34 -8.08 3.48
CA ASP A 159 -5.14 -7.23 4.36
C ASP A 159 -6.57 -7.12 3.78
N PRO A 160 -7.59 -7.67 4.46
CA PRO A 160 -8.97 -7.64 3.97
C PRO A 160 -9.59 -6.24 3.92
N LYS A 161 -8.96 -5.22 4.54
CA LYS A 161 -9.41 -3.83 4.44
C LYS A 161 -9.02 -3.19 3.10
N ILE A 162 -8.03 -3.75 2.39
CA ILE A 162 -7.64 -3.26 1.07
C ILE A 162 -8.65 -3.76 0.04
N LEU A 163 -9.26 -2.83 -0.68
CA LEU A 163 -10.26 -3.13 -1.71
C LEU A 163 -9.68 -3.01 -3.12
N VAL A 164 -8.61 -2.22 -3.27
CA VAL A 164 -7.96 -1.94 -4.55
C VAL A 164 -6.48 -1.59 -4.38
N GLU A 165 -5.67 -2.07 -5.33
CA GLU A 165 -4.28 -1.64 -5.52
C GLU A 165 -4.03 -1.29 -6.99
N ILE A 166 -3.15 -0.31 -7.23
CA ILE A 166 -2.62 0.02 -8.56
C ILE A 166 -1.10 -0.05 -8.57
N GLU A 167 -0.54 -0.62 -9.64
CA GLU A 167 0.87 -0.49 -10.02
C GLU A 167 0.97 0.15 -11.40
N CYS A 168 2.12 0.72 -11.72
CA CYS A 168 2.36 1.25 -13.06
C CYS A 168 3.81 1.09 -13.53
N GLU A 169 3.95 1.08 -14.85
CA GLU A 169 5.22 1.21 -15.56
C GLU A 169 5.20 2.49 -16.39
N ALA A 170 6.29 3.25 -16.30
CA ALA A 170 6.49 4.49 -17.02
C ALA A 170 7.87 4.51 -17.70
N VAL A 171 7.99 5.35 -18.72
CA VAL A 171 9.25 5.56 -19.44
C VAL A 171 9.73 6.98 -19.19
N TYR A 172 10.78 7.12 -18.39
CA TYR A 172 11.47 8.39 -18.16
C TYR A 172 12.15 8.86 -19.45
N GLY A 173 11.64 9.96 -20.01
CA GLY A 173 12.13 10.57 -21.24
C GLY A 173 13.15 11.69 -21.04
N GLY A 174 14.06 11.61 -20.05
CA GLY A 174 15.01 12.69 -19.70
C GLY A 174 16.09 13.01 -20.74
N ALA A 175 15.63 13.38 -21.94
CA ALA A 175 16.25 13.59 -23.24
C ALA A 175 15.55 12.67 -24.26
N ASP A 176 14.35 13.04 -24.69
CA ASP A 176 13.89 12.88 -26.07
C ASP A 176 12.80 13.94 -26.33
N GLU A 177 13.01 14.73 -27.37
CA GLU A 177 12.34 15.99 -27.69
C GLU A 177 10.81 15.97 -27.61
N LYS A 178 10.26 17.17 -27.41
CA LYS A 178 8.84 17.50 -27.51
C LYS A 178 8.27 16.91 -28.81
N LYS A 179 7.41 15.89 -28.70
CA LYS A 179 6.54 15.53 -29.83
C LYS A 179 5.51 16.66 -30.04
N PRO A 180 5.21 16.99 -31.31
CA PRO A 180 4.56 18.24 -31.71
C PRO A 180 3.17 18.44 -31.14
#